data_AF-A0A851NIQ8-F1
#
_entry.id   AF-A0A851NIQ8-F1
#
_cell.length_a   1.000
_cell.length_b   1.000
_cell.length_c   1.000
_cell.angle_alpha   90.00
_cell.angle_beta   90.00
_cell.angle_gamma   90.00
#
_symmetry.space_group_name_H-M   'P 1'
#
loop_
_entity.id
_entity.type
_entity.pdbx_description
1 polymer ?
#
loop_
_entity_poly.entity_id
_entity_poly.type
_entity_poly.pdbx_seq_one_letter_code
_entity_poly.pdbx_strand_id
1 'polypeptide(L)'
;METVYKIYCASYEHALLLVESYRKDPRLQEEIMETLNATVPHTSASDLSFFLVMPVQRVTKYPLLLGKILENTPANTSAHAALAAAVRAMAQVNANINEYKRRREVATKYNKAEHLTLRDRFARLNTHSIAKKTTRLSRLLMHEAGIVAKTEDKEYDDLEERFQSVASSVAALKENVASYLEHLEAFLLPAPHRRELQMEEGPALQYRRFAEHLHCTVFPEFKRRLHRLVWQPLCSLAEMLVGPQQLVRKRLDKLLDYEEIQERKSEMGSVTYDEEAAMNTYLAINALLVAELPRFNQAAVQLLGQILGSLSVLQQDLAAEVLHEAKKELEQMAHGRMPLPAFWRMVEDALQQSGAQLCTFSQAFETVTPSPVPQPLNPAEERKVLSLVSKHGPDKLYQVTSNINGSKDMDLTLQRGQIVALLQSMDTKGNTSRWLVDAGGPRGFVPAGKLQPYRPVQSQQPRMQTSALESGTDRRRHSYVPSEAPKPQGAMLTPAFQVVAGFSFTARSPQELSLQAGQPVVLLEPHDKKGSTEWSLVEANGQRGYVPSSYLLTVPVQEPAGWSLPV
;
A
#
# COMPACT_ATOMS: atom_id res chain seq x y z
N MET A 1 18.87 -6.75 45.84
CA MET A 1 19.89 -5.76 45.42
C MET A 1 19.93 -5.65 43.89
N GLU A 2 20.16 -6.75 43.17
CA GLU A 2 20.25 -6.76 41.70
C GLU A 2 19.09 -6.05 40.98
N THR A 3 17.84 -6.33 41.35
CA THR A 3 16.63 -5.78 40.70
C THR A 3 16.59 -4.26 40.66
N VAL A 4 17.09 -3.60 41.72
CA VAL A 4 17.11 -2.13 41.82
C VAL A 4 18.32 -1.56 41.08
N TYR A 5 19.50 -2.12 41.33
CA TYR A 5 20.74 -1.61 40.74
C TYR A 5 20.80 -1.78 39.22
N LYS A 6 20.25 -2.86 38.66
CA LYS A 6 20.26 -3.07 37.21
C LYS A 6 19.50 -1.97 36.46
N ILE A 7 18.37 -1.53 36.99
CA ILE A 7 17.56 -0.45 36.41
C ILE A 7 18.30 0.87 36.53
N TYR A 8 18.83 1.17 37.72
CA TYR A 8 19.57 2.40 38.00
C TYR A 8 20.81 2.54 37.10
N CYS A 9 21.70 1.53 37.09
CA CYS A 9 22.93 1.55 36.32
C CYS A 9 22.69 1.65 34.81
N ALA A 10 21.62 1.02 34.31
CA ALA A 10 21.28 1.10 32.89
C ALA A 10 20.57 2.41 32.49
N SER A 11 20.05 3.17 33.45
CA SER A 11 19.48 4.51 33.23
C SER A 11 20.46 5.65 33.53
N TYR A 12 21.64 5.33 34.09
CA TYR A 12 22.59 6.33 34.59
C TYR A 12 23.00 7.36 33.52
N GLU A 13 23.32 6.92 32.31
CA GLU A 13 23.68 7.83 31.20
C GLU A 13 22.52 8.77 30.82
N HIS A 14 21.27 8.29 30.85
CA HIS A 14 20.11 9.14 30.60
C HIS A 14 19.91 10.17 31.71
N ALA A 15 20.17 9.78 32.97
CA ALA A 15 20.13 10.71 34.10
C ALA A 15 21.20 11.81 33.95
N LEU A 16 22.40 11.48 33.46
CA LEU A 16 23.43 12.48 33.19
C LEU A 16 23.03 13.45 32.07
N LEU A 17 22.46 12.94 30.96
CA LEU A 17 21.94 13.80 29.89
C LEU A 17 20.82 14.73 30.37
N LEU A 18 19.99 14.25 31.29
CA LEU A 18 18.94 15.05 31.92
C LEU A 18 19.55 16.16 32.78
N VAL A 19 20.58 15.86 33.59
CA VAL A 19 21.32 16.87 34.37
C VAL A 19 21.96 17.90 33.46
N GLU A 20 22.55 17.50 32.33
CA GLU A 20 23.08 18.44 31.33
C GLU A 20 21.98 19.31 30.72
N SER A 21 20.78 18.77 30.50
CA SER A 21 19.64 19.55 30.03
C SER A 21 19.19 20.59 31.07
N TYR A 22 19.19 20.23 32.35
CA TYR A 22 18.82 21.13 33.44
C TYR A 22 19.84 22.24 33.66
N ARG A 23 21.13 22.01 33.35
CA ARG A 23 22.15 23.07 33.35
C ARG A 23 21.83 24.22 32.38
N LYS A 24 20.95 23.99 31.39
CA LYS A 24 20.54 25.02 30.43
C LYS A 24 19.41 25.92 30.96
N ASP A 25 18.73 25.52 32.04
CA ASP A 25 17.68 26.31 32.69
C ASP A 25 18.24 26.98 33.95
N PRO A 26 18.40 28.32 33.98
CA PRO A 26 18.96 29.04 35.11
C PRO A 26 18.18 28.86 36.41
N ARG A 27 16.84 28.73 36.36
CA ARG A 27 15.99 28.63 37.55
C ARG A 27 16.18 27.27 38.24
N LEU A 28 16.20 26.21 37.45
CA LEU A 28 16.49 24.87 37.95
C LEU A 28 17.93 24.77 38.46
N GLN A 29 18.88 25.43 37.79
CA GLN A 29 20.27 25.48 38.24
C GLN A 29 20.41 26.14 39.62
N GLU A 30 19.72 27.26 39.84
CA GLU A 30 19.69 27.97 41.12
C GLU A 30 19.13 27.08 42.24
N GLU A 31 17.96 26.47 42.02
CA GLU A 31 17.32 25.58 43.01
C GLU A 31 18.15 24.32 43.33
N ILE A 32 18.79 23.73 42.31
CA ILE A 32 19.72 22.61 42.49
C ILE A 32 20.93 23.06 43.32
N MET A 33 21.50 24.23 43.03
CA MET A 33 22.68 24.75 43.74
C MET A 33 22.36 25.12 45.19
N GLU A 34 21.21 25.74 45.44
CA GLU A 34 20.73 26.02 46.80
C GLU A 34 20.56 24.73 47.61
N THR A 35 19.94 23.71 47.00
CA THR A 35 19.76 22.40 47.63
C THR A 35 21.10 21.71 47.91
N LEU A 36 22.05 21.79 46.97
CA LEU A 36 23.41 21.28 47.15
C LEU A 36 24.10 22.01 48.31
N ASN A 37 24.11 23.34 48.32
CA ASN A 37 24.74 24.13 49.37
C ASN A 37 24.14 23.88 50.76
N ALA A 38 22.83 23.62 50.84
CA ALA A 38 22.17 23.21 52.08
C ALA A 38 22.57 21.80 52.55
N THR A 39 22.95 20.91 51.63
CA THR A 39 23.37 19.53 51.92
C THR A 39 24.90 19.36 52.06
N VAL A 40 25.69 20.34 51.60
CA VAL A 40 27.17 20.40 51.63
C VAL A 40 27.85 20.26 53.00
N PRO A 41 27.28 20.64 54.17
CA PRO A 41 27.97 20.46 55.46
C PRO A 41 28.39 19.00 55.77
N HIS A 42 27.83 18.03 55.05
CA HIS A 42 28.08 16.60 55.24
C HIS A 42 28.60 15.86 54.00
N THR A 43 28.78 16.54 52.86
CA THR A 43 29.15 15.91 51.57
C THR A 43 30.03 16.81 50.71
N SER A 44 31.21 16.33 50.29
CA SER A 44 32.17 17.04 49.40
C SER A 44 31.71 17.13 47.92
N ALA A 45 30.41 17.20 47.67
CA ALA A 45 29.83 17.09 46.33
C ALA A 45 29.73 18.45 45.64
N SER A 46 30.31 18.59 44.43
CA SER A 46 30.27 19.84 43.65
C SER A 46 29.10 19.92 42.67
N ASP A 47 28.49 18.79 42.30
CA ASP A 47 27.31 18.76 41.44
C ASP A 47 26.44 17.52 41.71
N LEU A 48 25.26 17.49 41.11
CA LEU A 48 24.33 16.37 41.25
C LEU A 48 24.90 15.05 40.68
N SER A 49 25.82 15.12 39.71
CA SER A 49 26.43 13.95 39.09
C SER A 49 27.26 13.14 40.10
N PHE A 50 27.88 13.80 41.08
CA PHE A 50 28.58 13.16 42.18
C PHE A 50 27.68 12.19 42.97
N PHE A 51 26.45 12.58 43.29
CA PHE A 51 25.50 11.71 43.98
C PHE A 51 25.00 10.59 43.07
N LEU A 52 24.80 10.90 41.78
CA LEU A 52 24.28 9.93 40.82
C LEU A 52 25.27 8.80 40.53
N VAL A 53 26.59 9.07 40.59
CA VAL A 53 27.61 8.04 40.34
C VAL A 53 27.83 7.13 41.55
N MET A 54 27.49 7.58 42.77
CA MET A 54 27.78 6.82 44.00
C MET A 54 27.17 5.40 44.01
N PRO A 55 25.89 5.17 43.64
CA PRO A 55 25.35 3.82 43.57
C PRO A 55 26.11 2.94 42.55
N VAL A 56 26.46 3.49 41.38
CA VAL A 56 27.22 2.78 40.35
C VAL A 56 28.59 2.34 40.86
N GLN A 57 29.29 3.20 41.60
CA GLN A 57 30.57 2.86 42.23
C GLN A 57 30.42 1.93 43.43
N ARG A 58 29.32 2.06 44.19
CA ARG A 58 29.15 1.31 45.44
C ARG A 58 28.92 -0.17 45.17
N VAL A 59 28.12 -0.49 44.15
CA VAL A 59 27.81 -1.87 43.80
C VAL A 59 29.06 -2.64 43.33
N THR A 60 29.96 -1.95 42.61
CA THR A 60 31.24 -2.53 42.16
C THR A 60 32.26 -2.71 43.30
N LYS A 61 32.16 -1.90 44.37
CA LYS A 61 33.05 -2.00 45.54
C LYS A 61 32.70 -3.14 46.50
N TYR A 62 31.44 -3.56 46.61
CA TYR A 62 31.05 -4.63 47.54
C TYR A 62 31.85 -5.94 47.41
N PRO A 63 32.06 -6.53 46.22
CA PRO A 63 32.87 -7.75 46.12
C PRO A 63 34.33 -7.52 46.52
N LEU A 64 34.90 -6.32 46.28
CA LEU A 64 36.27 -5.99 46.69
C LEU A 64 36.40 -5.90 48.21
N LEU A 65 35.44 -5.23 48.86
CA LEU A 65 35.41 -5.10 50.32
C LEU A 65 35.20 -6.44 51.00
N LEU A 66 34.26 -7.25 50.51
CA LEU A 66 34.02 -8.60 51.02
C LEU A 66 35.24 -9.51 50.79
N GLY A 67 35.90 -9.38 49.64
CA GLY A 67 37.13 -10.10 49.32
C GLY A 67 38.24 -9.75 50.32
N LYS A 68 38.41 -8.47 50.65
CA LYS A 68 39.40 -8.05 51.65
C LYS A 68 39.10 -8.58 53.04
N ILE A 69 37.82 -8.66 53.44
CA ILE A 69 37.43 -9.27 54.72
C ILE A 69 37.72 -10.78 54.70
N LEU A 70 37.40 -11.47 53.60
CA LEU A 70 37.67 -12.89 53.42
C LEU A 70 39.17 -13.21 53.52
N GLU A 71 40.03 -12.42 52.88
CA GLU A 71 41.49 -12.56 52.95
C GLU A 71 42.03 -12.49 54.39
N ASN A 72 41.35 -11.76 55.27
CA ASN A 72 41.74 -11.58 56.67
C ASN A 72 40.95 -12.50 57.63
N THR A 73 40.12 -13.41 57.12
CA THR A 73 39.31 -14.33 57.93
C THR A 73 39.91 -15.75 57.89
N PRO A 74 40.22 -16.38 59.05
CA PRO A 74 40.80 -17.73 59.09
C PRO A 74 39.91 -18.80 58.42
N ALA A 75 40.53 -19.66 57.61
CA ALA A 75 39.84 -20.68 56.80
C ALA A 75 39.09 -21.76 57.59
N ASN A 76 39.40 -21.92 58.88
CA ASN A 76 38.78 -22.91 59.78
C ASN A 76 37.44 -22.43 60.40
N THR A 77 36.98 -21.22 60.07
CA THR A 77 35.75 -20.65 60.62
C THR A 77 34.57 -20.82 59.67
N SER A 78 33.36 -21.01 60.22
CA SER A 78 32.11 -20.99 59.43
C SER A 78 31.89 -19.65 58.71
N ALA A 79 32.43 -18.56 59.26
CA ALA A 79 32.42 -17.24 58.67
C ALA A 79 33.18 -17.17 57.33
N HIS A 80 34.30 -17.91 57.19
CA HIS A 80 35.07 -17.92 55.95
C HIS A 80 34.26 -18.50 54.78
N ALA A 81 33.57 -19.61 54.99
CA ALA A 81 32.70 -20.22 53.97
C ALA A 81 31.54 -19.28 53.57
N ALA A 82 30.89 -18.64 54.56
CA ALA A 82 29.83 -17.67 54.32
C ALA A 82 30.32 -16.43 53.56
N LEU A 83 31.50 -15.90 53.91
CA LEU A 83 32.13 -14.77 53.21
C LEU A 83 32.53 -15.13 51.78
N ALA A 84 33.10 -16.31 51.55
CA ALA A 84 33.42 -16.79 50.21
C ALA A 84 32.16 -16.90 49.32
N ALA A 85 31.06 -17.40 49.88
CA ALA A 85 29.77 -17.41 49.20
C ALA A 85 29.26 -15.98 48.90
N ALA A 86 29.38 -15.06 49.86
CA ALA A 86 28.97 -13.66 49.68
C ALA A 86 29.80 -12.92 48.61
N VAL A 87 31.12 -13.14 48.55
CA VAL A 87 32.01 -12.60 47.51
C VAL A 87 31.56 -13.08 46.14
N ARG A 88 31.35 -14.40 45.97
CA ARG A 88 30.87 -14.98 44.71
C ARG A 88 29.50 -14.42 44.32
N ALA A 89 28.56 -14.33 45.27
CA ALA A 89 27.24 -13.79 45.01
C ALA A 89 27.29 -12.32 44.56
N MET A 90 28.10 -11.48 45.21
CA MET A 90 28.23 -10.07 44.82
C MET A 90 28.98 -9.88 43.49
N ALA A 91 29.95 -10.74 43.19
CA ALA A 91 30.57 -10.77 41.87
C ALA A 91 29.54 -11.12 40.77
N GLN A 92 28.69 -12.13 41.02
CA GLN A 92 27.61 -12.50 40.11
C GLN A 92 26.60 -11.37 39.92
N VAL A 93 26.20 -10.67 40.99
CA VAL A 93 25.29 -9.50 40.91
C VAL A 93 25.88 -8.42 40.00
N ASN A 94 27.18 -8.11 40.11
CA ASN A 94 27.82 -7.12 39.25
C ASN A 94 27.88 -7.58 37.79
N ALA A 95 28.20 -8.86 37.54
CA ALA A 95 28.16 -9.42 36.20
C ALA A 95 26.76 -9.32 35.58
N ASN A 96 25.72 -9.68 36.33
CA ASN A 96 24.31 -9.60 35.91
C ASN A 96 23.87 -8.17 35.59
N ILE A 97 24.26 -7.19 36.43
CA ILE A 97 23.96 -5.77 36.21
C ILE A 97 24.66 -5.26 34.95
N ASN A 98 25.93 -5.60 34.76
CA ASN A 98 26.70 -5.19 33.60
C ASN A 98 26.10 -5.77 32.30
N GLU A 99 25.72 -7.04 32.34
CA GLU A 99 25.09 -7.71 31.20
C GLU A 99 23.70 -7.12 30.90
N TYR A 100 22.94 -6.74 31.92
CA TYR A 100 21.67 -6.01 31.74
C TYR A 100 21.87 -4.62 31.10
N LYS A 101 22.88 -3.86 31.57
CA LYS A 101 23.25 -2.56 30.98
C LYS A 101 23.59 -2.73 29.50
N ARG A 102 24.46 -3.70 29.18
CA ARG A 102 24.86 -4.02 27.81
C ARG A 102 23.67 -4.41 26.93
N ARG A 103 22.78 -5.28 27.41
CA ARG A 103 21.55 -5.65 26.70
C ARG A 103 20.67 -4.43 26.39
N ARG A 104 20.52 -3.50 27.33
CA ARG A 104 19.73 -2.28 27.15
C ARG A 104 20.38 -1.26 26.20
N GLU A 105 21.71 -1.15 26.21
CA GLU A 105 22.45 -0.35 25.22
C GLU A 105 22.30 -0.92 23.82
N VAL A 106 22.47 -2.25 23.66
CA VAL A 106 22.27 -2.96 22.39
C VAL A 106 20.85 -2.78 21.89
N ALA A 107 19.85 -2.98 22.75
CA ALA A 107 18.46 -2.72 22.42
C ALA A 107 18.28 -1.29 21.92
N THR A 108 18.76 -0.29 22.66
CA THR A 108 18.61 1.13 22.28
C THR A 108 19.31 1.46 20.96
N LYS A 109 20.48 0.88 20.70
CA LYS A 109 21.28 1.08 19.48
C LYS A 109 20.62 0.52 18.22
N TYR A 110 19.93 -0.61 18.33
CA TYR A 110 19.38 -1.33 17.18
C TYR A 110 17.84 -1.32 17.09
N ASN A 111 17.14 -0.80 18.10
CA ASN A 111 15.68 -0.65 18.12
C ASN A 111 15.20 0.63 17.40
N LYS A 112 16.07 1.62 17.19
CA LYS A 112 15.72 2.80 16.40
C LYS A 112 15.75 2.46 14.92
N ALA A 113 14.57 2.27 14.34
CA ALA A 113 14.37 2.36 12.91
C ALA A 113 14.64 3.81 12.47
N GLU A 114 15.91 4.17 12.28
CA GLU A 114 16.21 5.45 11.64
C GLU A 114 15.65 5.39 10.21
N HIS A 115 14.66 6.22 9.92
CA HIS A 115 14.21 6.52 8.57
C HIS A 115 15.30 7.32 7.84
N LEU A 116 16.42 6.65 7.58
CA LEU A 116 17.52 7.21 6.81
C LEU A 116 17.10 7.24 5.35
N THR A 117 17.21 8.41 4.74
CA THR A 117 17.05 8.55 3.29
C THR A 117 18.14 7.74 2.60
N LEU A 118 17.93 7.37 1.32
CA LEU A 118 18.93 6.64 0.54
C LEU A 118 20.29 7.37 0.57
N ARG A 119 20.27 8.72 0.50
CA ARG A 119 21.46 9.57 0.60
C ARG A 119 22.19 9.43 1.93
N ASP A 120 21.46 9.39 3.05
CA ASP A 120 22.05 9.21 4.38
C ASP A 120 22.64 7.81 4.57
N ARG A 121 22.01 6.80 3.95
CA ARG A 121 22.56 5.44 3.90
C ARG A 121 23.85 5.39 3.07
N PHE A 122 23.88 6.09 1.93
CA PHE A 122 25.08 6.20 1.09
C PHE A 122 26.22 6.95 1.78
N ALA A 123 25.92 8.04 2.50
CA ALA A 123 26.92 8.82 3.23
C ALA A 123 27.54 8.06 4.42
N ARG A 124 26.84 7.05 4.95
CA ARG A 124 27.32 6.19 6.05
C ARG A 124 28.04 4.93 5.58
N LEU A 125 28.16 4.69 4.28
CA LEU A 125 28.92 3.57 3.74
C LEU A 125 30.41 3.78 3.99
N ASN A 126 30.94 3.06 4.96
CA ASN A 126 32.37 3.00 5.27
C ASN A 126 32.97 1.75 4.60
N THR A 127 34.14 1.86 3.98
CA THR A 127 34.92 0.75 3.41
C THR A 127 35.03 -0.44 4.37
N HIS A 128 35.23 -0.19 5.67
CA HIS A 128 35.29 -1.22 6.71
C HIS A 128 33.93 -1.90 6.97
N SER A 129 32.82 -1.17 6.81
CA SER A 129 31.46 -1.72 6.94
C SER A 129 31.07 -2.59 5.74
N ILE A 130 31.52 -2.21 4.54
CA ILE A 130 31.34 -2.98 3.31
C ILE A 130 32.16 -4.27 3.40
N ALA A 131 33.44 -4.19 3.77
CA ALA A 131 34.30 -5.35 3.96
C ALA A 131 33.66 -6.40 4.91
N LYS A 132 33.12 -5.96 6.05
CA LYS A 132 32.40 -6.86 6.97
C LYS A 132 31.16 -7.50 6.34
N LYS A 133 30.39 -6.76 5.54
CA LYS A 133 29.24 -7.35 4.83
C LYS A 133 29.67 -8.41 3.81
N THR A 134 30.76 -8.18 3.08
CA THR A 134 31.30 -9.17 2.13
C THR A 134 31.84 -10.40 2.85
N THR A 135 32.57 -10.24 3.95
CA THR A 135 33.06 -11.39 4.74
C THR A 135 31.90 -12.22 5.30
N ARG A 136 30.86 -11.57 5.83
CA ARG A 136 29.65 -12.27 6.29
C ARG A 136 28.95 -13.04 5.17
N LEU A 137 28.81 -12.44 3.99
CA LEU A 137 28.21 -13.13 2.84
C LEU A 137 29.04 -14.36 2.42
N SER A 138 30.37 -14.22 2.39
CA SER A 138 31.28 -15.34 2.13
C SER A 138 31.06 -16.49 3.11
N ARG A 139 31.00 -16.19 4.42
CA ARG A 139 30.75 -17.18 5.47
C ARG A 139 29.38 -17.84 5.35
N LEU A 140 28.34 -17.05 5.05
CA LEU A 140 26.99 -17.53 4.80
C LEU A 140 26.95 -18.54 3.61
N LEU A 141 27.68 -18.25 2.53
CA LEU A 141 27.81 -19.15 1.38
C LEU A 141 28.56 -20.44 1.74
N MET A 142 29.59 -20.35 2.59
CA MET A 142 30.31 -21.52 3.09
C MET A 142 29.40 -22.46 3.91
N HIS A 143 28.47 -21.92 4.70
CA HIS A 143 27.47 -22.73 5.40
C HIS A 143 26.51 -23.44 4.44
N GLU A 144 25.97 -22.72 3.45
CA GLU A 144 25.05 -23.30 2.44
C GLU A 144 25.74 -24.37 1.58
N ALA A 145 27.04 -24.22 1.32
CA ALA A 145 27.85 -25.19 0.61
C ALA A 145 28.32 -26.38 1.48
N GLY A 146 28.02 -26.37 2.80
CA GLY A 146 28.49 -27.39 3.74
C GLY A 146 29.99 -27.38 4.00
N ILE A 147 30.69 -26.31 3.59
CA ILE A 147 32.15 -26.16 3.77
C ILE A 147 32.48 -25.84 5.23
N VAL A 148 31.61 -25.07 5.90
CA VAL A 148 31.73 -24.72 7.32
C VAL A 148 30.45 -25.11 8.04
N ALA A 149 30.58 -25.83 9.17
CA ALA A 149 29.44 -26.24 9.98
C ALA A 149 28.70 -25.00 10.53
N LYS A 150 27.37 -24.97 10.34
CA LYS A 150 26.51 -23.92 10.89
C LYS A 150 26.31 -24.16 12.38
N THR A 151 26.42 -23.12 13.21
CA THR A 151 26.03 -23.22 14.62
C THR A 151 24.51 -23.43 14.69
N GLU A 152 24.08 -24.59 15.20
CA GLU A 152 22.67 -24.88 15.48
C GLU A 152 22.29 -24.32 16.85
N ASP A 153 21.33 -23.38 16.87
CA ASP A 153 20.73 -22.86 18.09
C ASP A 153 19.22 -23.12 18.03
N LYS A 154 18.86 -24.39 18.21
CA LYS A 154 17.48 -24.87 18.01
C LYS A 154 16.46 -24.13 18.89
N GLU A 155 16.87 -23.74 20.10
CA GLU A 155 16.01 -22.96 21.00
C GLU A 155 15.70 -21.58 20.41
N TYR A 156 16.73 -20.88 19.90
CA TYR A 156 16.51 -19.61 19.24
C TYR A 156 15.75 -19.75 17.91
N ASP A 157 16.06 -20.77 17.11
CA ASP A 157 15.42 -21.00 15.81
C ASP A 157 13.89 -21.16 15.96
N ASP A 158 13.44 -21.91 16.96
CA ASP A 158 12.01 -22.05 17.30
C ASP A 158 11.37 -20.69 17.71
N LEU A 159 12.13 -19.82 18.40
CA LEU A 159 11.66 -18.49 18.80
C LEU A 159 11.58 -17.52 17.61
N GLU A 160 12.57 -17.57 16.71
CA GLU A 160 12.60 -16.78 15.48
C GLU A 160 11.45 -17.19 14.56
N GLU A 161 11.20 -18.49 14.37
CA GLU A 161 10.09 -18.99 13.56
C GLU A 161 8.74 -18.47 14.08
N ARG A 162 8.52 -18.55 15.40
CA ARG A 162 7.30 -18.00 16.03
C ARG A 162 7.19 -16.50 15.84
N PHE A 163 8.27 -15.75 16.02
CA PHE A 163 8.27 -14.31 15.81
C PHE A 163 7.92 -13.96 14.35
N GLN A 164 8.52 -14.67 13.39
CA GLN A 164 8.27 -14.46 11.97
C GLN A 164 6.81 -14.81 11.60
N SER A 165 6.26 -15.89 12.16
CA SER A 165 4.84 -16.24 11.99
C SER A 165 3.89 -15.13 12.49
N VAL A 166 4.18 -14.56 13.67
CA VAL A 166 3.42 -13.42 14.22
C VAL A 166 3.56 -12.19 13.32
N ALA A 167 4.79 -11.84 12.92
CA ALA A 167 5.06 -10.69 12.06
C ALA A 167 4.33 -10.79 10.72
N SER A 168 4.40 -11.96 10.06
CA SER A 168 3.67 -12.25 8.83
C SER A 168 2.15 -12.17 9.03
N SER A 169 1.62 -12.65 10.16
CA SER A 169 0.19 -12.57 10.47
C SER A 169 -0.28 -11.12 10.66
N VAL A 170 0.51 -10.29 11.36
CA VAL A 170 0.22 -8.85 11.51
C VAL A 170 0.23 -8.16 10.14
N ALA A 171 1.24 -8.42 9.32
CA ALA A 171 1.36 -7.82 7.99
C ALA A 171 0.18 -8.20 7.08
N ALA A 172 -0.17 -9.49 7.03
CA ALA A 172 -1.29 -9.99 6.24
C ALA A 172 -2.63 -9.41 6.72
N LEU A 173 -2.88 -9.39 8.04
CA LEU A 173 -4.11 -8.81 8.57
C LEU A 173 -4.18 -7.30 8.28
N LYS A 174 -3.05 -6.59 8.36
CA LYS A 174 -2.99 -5.17 8.03
C LYS A 174 -3.37 -4.93 6.59
N GLU A 175 -2.78 -5.65 5.65
CA GLU A 175 -3.12 -5.53 4.23
C GLU A 175 -4.61 -5.83 3.97
N ASN A 176 -5.13 -6.88 4.58
CA ASN A 176 -6.54 -7.25 4.44
C ASN A 176 -7.49 -6.16 4.98
N VAL A 177 -7.18 -5.55 6.13
CA VAL A 177 -8.00 -4.47 6.70
C VAL A 177 -7.86 -3.18 5.88
N ALA A 178 -6.68 -2.89 5.33
CA ALA A 178 -6.48 -1.77 4.41
C ALA A 178 -7.38 -1.90 3.18
N SER A 179 -7.30 -3.06 2.52
CA SER A 179 -8.13 -3.38 1.37
C SER A 179 -9.63 -3.34 1.71
N TYR A 180 -10.03 -3.85 2.88
CA TYR A 180 -11.42 -3.74 3.33
C TYR A 180 -11.89 -2.29 3.48
N LEU A 181 -11.06 -1.40 4.05
CA LEU A 181 -11.37 0.01 4.19
C LEU A 181 -11.47 0.73 2.84
N GLU A 182 -10.61 0.39 1.88
CA GLU A 182 -10.68 0.91 0.51
C GLU A 182 -11.96 0.46 -0.20
N HIS A 183 -12.33 -0.81 -0.09
CA HIS A 183 -13.58 -1.32 -0.64
C HIS A 183 -14.80 -0.67 0.01
N LEU A 184 -14.77 -0.44 1.32
CA LEU A 184 -15.83 0.27 2.03
C LEU A 184 -15.94 1.72 1.55
N GLU A 185 -14.82 2.38 1.27
CA GLU A 185 -14.83 3.73 0.71
C GLU A 185 -15.39 3.77 -0.72
N ALA A 186 -14.98 2.82 -1.57
CA ALA A 186 -15.53 2.66 -2.91
C ALA A 186 -17.03 2.37 -2.89
N PHE A 187 -17.50 1.56 -1.93
CA PHE A 187 -18.92 1.28 -1.72
C PHE A 187 -19.72 2.52 -1.31
N LEU A 188 -19.13 3.43 -0.53
CA LEU A 188 -19.78 4.65 -0.05
C LEU A 188 -19.71 5.82 -1.05
N LEU A 189 -18.90 5.71 -2.10
CA LEU A 189 -18.73 6.77 -3.09
C LEU A 189 -20.01 7.00 -3.94
N PRO A 190 -20.70 5.96 -4.46
CA PRO A 190 -22.01 6.15 -5.08
C PRO A 190 -23.03 6.65 -4.06
N ALA A 191 -23.72 7.74 -4.38
CA ALA A 191 -24.83 8.26 -3.58
C ALA A 191 -26.16 8.05 -4.32
N PRO A 192 -26.67 6.81 -4.45
CA PRO A 192 -27.88 6.52 -5.21
C PRO A 192 -29.10 7.26 -4.65
N HIS A 193 -29.14 7.50 -3.33
CA HIS A 193 -30.17 8.29 -2.66
C HIS A 193 -30.24 9.76 -3.13
N ARG A 194 -29.19 10.30 -3.75
CA ARG A 194 -29.14 11.66 -4.31
C ARG A 194 -29.60 11.74 -5.77
N ARG A 195 -29.84 10.60 -6.44
CA ARG A 195 -30.36 10.62 -7.80
C ARG A 195 -31.87 10.87 -7.75
N GLU A 196 -32.29 12.01 -8.31
CA GLU A 196 -33.70 12.34 -8.46
C GLU A 196 -34.35 11.43 -9.50
N LEU A 197 -34.88 10.29 -9.04
CA LEU A 197 -36.04 9.71 -9.68
C LEU A 197 -37.19 10.64 -9.26
N GLN A 198 -37.85 11.32 -10.20
CA GLN A 198 -38.96 12.25 -9.95
C GLN A 198 -40.19 11.52 -9.38
N MET A 199 -40.03 10.94 -8.19
CA MET A 199 -40.97 10.09 -7.46
C MET A 199 -41.11 10.70 -6.08
N GLU A 200 -41.98 11.71 -5.99
CA GLU A 200 -42.16 12.54 -4.80
C GLU A 200 -42.95 11.82 -3.68
N GLU A 201 -43.60 10.70 -3.98
CA GLU A 201 -44.51 10.01 -3.05
C GLU A 201 -44.35 8.47 -3.07
N GLY A 202 -44.82 7.82 -1.99
CA GLY A 202 -44.94 6.35 -1.92
C GLY A 202 -43.69 5.59 -1.43
N PRO A 203 -43.65 4.26 -1.64
CA PRO A 203 -42.59 3.37 -1.12
C PRO A 203 -41.16 3.72 -1.58
N ALA A 204 -41.02 4.40 -2.71
CA ALA A 204 -39.73 4.86 -3.22
C ALA A 204 -39.08 5.93 -2.30
N LEU A 205 -39.89 6.81 -1.70
CA LEU A 205 -39.40 7.83 -0.77
C LEU A 205 -38.91 7.20 0.54
N GLN A 206 -39.59 6.18 1.04
CA GLN A 206 -39.17 5.43 2.24
C GLN A 206 -37.85 4.70 1.97
N TYR A 207 -37.72 4.01 0.84
CA TYR A 207 -36.45 3.40 0.44
C TYR A 207 -35.32 4.44 0.32
N ARG A 208 -35.60 5.63 -0.22
CA ARG A 208 -34.61 6.71 -0.30
C ARG A 208 -34.12 7.16 1.08
N ARG A 209 -35.04 7.36 2.03
CA ARG A 209 -34.72 7.74 3.42
C ARG A 209 -33.89 6.66 4.11
N PHE A 210 -34.28 5.40 3.97
CA PHE A 210 -33.53 4.26 4.48
C PHE A 210 -32.10 4.22 3.93
N ALA A 211 -31.97 4.27 2.59
CA ALA A 211 -30.68 4.24 1.92
C ALA A 211 -29.80 5.45 2.29
N GLU A 212 -30.39 6.64 2.42
CA GLU A 212 -29.72 7.85 2.89
C GLU A 212 -29.21 7.70 4.33
N HIS A 213 -30.03 7.19 5.25
CA HIS A 213 -29.62 6.97 6.64
C HIS A 213 -28.45 5.97 6.75
N LEU A 214 -28.51 4.87 5.99
CA LEU A 214 -27.39 3.92 5.95
C LEU A 214 -26.10 4.55 5.42
N HIS A 215 -26.17 5.30 4.31
CA HIS A 215 -25.00 5.91 3.68
C HIS A 215 -24.41 7.09 4.46
N CYS A 216 -25.26 7.89 5.10
CA CYS A 216 -24.84 9.13 5.76
C CYS A 216 -24.58 8.96 7.26
N THR A 217 -25.10 7.90 7.89
CA THR A 217 -25.00 7.70 9.35
C THR A 217 -24.36 6.37 9.71
N VAL A 218 -25.00 5.25 9.35
CA VAL A 218 -24.61 3.91 9.84
C VAL A 218 -23.23 3.49 9.31
N PHE A 219 -23.01 3.50 8.00
CA PHE A 219 -21.74 3.07 7.43
C PHE A 219 -20.56 4.01 7.74
N PRO A 220 -20.70 5.35 7.72
CA PRO A 220 -19.63 6.25 8.17
C PRO A 220 -19.24 6.03 9.63
N GLU A 221 -20.21 5.77 10.51
CA GLU A 221 -19.96 5.45 11.91
C GLU A 221 -19.19 4.14 12.06
N PHE A 222 -19.62 3.10 11.36
CA PHE A 222 -18.91 1.83 11.30
C PHE A 222 -17.48 2.00 10.78
N LYS A 223 -17.25 2.73 9.68
CA LYS A 223 -15.92 3.03 9.13
C LYS A 223 -15.03 3.71 10.18
N ARG A 224 -15.57 4.70 10.90
CA ARG A 224 -14.86 5.43 11.96
C ARG A 224 -14.46 4.51 13.12
N ARG A 225 -15.38 3.65 13.58
CA ARG A 225 -15.11 2.68 14.66
C ARG A 225 -14.09 1.63 14.22
N LEU A 226 -14.20 1.11 13.00
CA LEU A 226 -13.26 0.18 12.40
C LEU A 226 -11.84 0.77 12.32
N HIS A 227 -11.73 2.02 11.85
CA HIS A 227 -10.44 2.70 11.79
C HIS A 227 -9.80 2.86 13.17
N ARG A 228 -10.58 3.26 14.18
CA ARG A 228 -10.08 3.50 15.54
C ARG A 228 -9.75 2.23 16.32
N LEU A 229 -10.58 1.20 16.23
CA LEU A 229 -10.51 0.01 17.09
C LEU A 229 -9.76 -1.16 16.45
N VAL A 230 -9.59 -1.16 15.12
CA VAL A 230 -8.90 -2.23 14.39
C VAL A 230 -7.68 -1.70 13.67
N TRP A 231 -7.85 -0.73 12.78
CA TRP A 231 -6.75 -0.25 11.93
C TRP A 231 -5.62 0.43 12.71
N GLN A 232 -5.94 1.39 13.58
CA GLN A 232 -4.92 2.10 14.38
C GLN A 232 -4.10 1.17 15.28
N PRO A 233 -4.72 0.29 16.11
CA PRO A 233 -3.96 -0.68 16.91
C PRO A 233 -3.09 -1.62 16.07
N LEU A 234 -3.57 -2.03 14.89
CA LEU A 234 -2.83 -2.90 13.99
C LEU A 234 -1.62 -2.20 13.36
N CYS A 235 -1.74 -0.91 13.02
CA CYS A 235 -0.61 -0.08 12.60
C CYS A 235 0.43 0.06 13.72
N SER A 236 0.01 0.37 14.94
CA SER A 236 0.92 0.46 16.09
C SER A 236 1.62 -0.86 16.38
N LEU A 237 0.91 -1.99 16.28
CA LEU A 237 1.53 -3.31 16.42
C LEU A 237 2.57 -3.60 15.32
N ALA A 238 2.25 -3.26 14.07
CA ALA A 238 3.19 -3.40 12.95
C ALA A 238 4.45 -2.55 13.16
N GLU A 239 4.33 -1.33 13.70
CA GLU A 239 5.47 -0.47 14.04
C GLU A 239 6.31 -1.06 15.17
N MET A 240 5.69 -1.61 16.21
CA MET A 240 6.39 -2.25 17.33
C MET A 240 7.20 -3.47 16.93
N LEU A 241 6.85 -4.15 15.83
CA LEU A 241 7.59 -5.31 15.29
C LEU A 241 8.91 -4.93 14.62
N VAL A 242 9.06 -3.69 14.16
CA VAL A 242 10.22 -3.25 13.36
C VAL A 242 11.53 -3.39 14.14
N GLY A 243 11.53 -2.98 15.41
CA GLY A 243 12.69 -3.05 16.29
C GLY A 243 13.19 -4.48 16.54
N PRO A 244 12.33 -5.38 17.05
CA PRO A 244 12.64 -6.81 17.16
C PRO A 244 13.10 -7.44 15.84
N GLN A 245 12.47 -7.14 14.70
CA GLN A 245 12.89 -7.65 13.39
C GLN A 245 14.32 -7.20 13.03
N GLN A 246 14.67 -5.95 13.34
CA GLN A 246 16.03 -5.44 13.14
C GLN A 246 17.04 -6.15 14.04
N LEU A 247 16.70 -6.40 15.30
CA LEU A 247 17.55 -7.13 16.24
C LEU A 247 17.78 -8.58 15.79
N VAL A 248 16.74 -9.28 15.33
CA VAL A 248 16.83 -10.63 14.76
C VAL A 248 17.81 -10.64 13.57
N ARG A 249 17.66 -9.70 12.63
CA ARG A 249 18.59 -9.56 11.50
C ARG A 249 20.02 -9.25 11.97
N LYS A 250 20.16 -8.37 12.97
CA LYS A 250 21.46 -8.00 13.53
C LYS A 250 22.12 -9.15 14.28
N ARG A 251 21.35 -10.02 14.92
CA ARG A 251 21.87 -11.26 15.53
C ARG A 251 22.54 -12.13 14.48
N LEU A 252 21.86 -12.38 13.35
CA LEU A 252 22.42 -13.18 12.26
C LEU A 252 23.72 -12.56 11.72
N ASP A 253 23.73 -11.25 11.45
CA ASP A 253 24.95 -10.53 11.04
C ASP A 253 26.12 -10.75 12.04
N LYS A 254 25.81 -10.75 13.34
CA LYS A 254 26.79 -10.78 14.43
C LYS A 254 27.22 -12.19 14.80
N LEU A 255 26.38 -13.19 14.55
CA LEU A 255 26.73 -14.60 14.67
C LEU A 255 27.88 -14.94 13.72
N LEU A 256 27.79 -14.49 12.47
CA LEU A 256 28.83 -14.72 11.47
C LEU A 256 30.18 -14.07 11.89
N ASP A 257 30.14 -12.86 12.46
CA ASP A 257 31.34 -12.21 13.03
C ASP A 257 31.89 -13.04 14.22
N TYR A 258 31.00 -13.54 15.10
CA TYR A 258 31.37 -14.30 16.30
C TYR A 258 32.04 -15.62 15.97
N GLU A 259 31.48 -16.40 15.04
CA GLU A 259 32.04 -17.68 14.62
C GLU A 259 33.43 -17.50 14.00
N GLU A 260 33.64 -16.46 13.19
CA GLU A 260 34.94 -16.16 12.57
C GLU A 260 36.00 -15.82 13.62
N ILE A 261 35.64 -14.99 14.60
CA ILE A 261 36.55 -14.62 15.68
C ILE A 261 36.81 -15.84 16.58
N GLN A 262 35.81 -16.70 16.80
CA GLN A 262 35.95 -17.90 17.62
C GLN A 262 36.87 -18.95 16.99
N GLU A 263 36.78 -19.13 15.67
CA GLU A 263 37.68 -19.97 14.88
C GLU A 263 39.12 -19.45 14.99
N ARG A 264 39.32 -18.15 14.73
CA ARG A 264 40.64 -17.50 14.88
C ARG A 264 41.19 -17.58 16.30
N LYS A 265 40.32 -17.45 17.32
CA LYS A 265 40.70 -17.62 18.73
C LYS A 265 41.21 -19.03 18.99
N SER A 266 40.58 -20.03 18.40
CA SER A 266 40.96 -21.44 18.55
C SER A 266 42.30 -21.73 17.87
N GLU A 267 42.61 -21.05 16.76
CA GLU A 267 43.88 -21.16 16.03
C GLU A 267 45.04 -20.38 16.68
N MET A 268 44.81 -19.11 17.05
CA MET A 268 45.85 -18.18 17.51
C MET A 268 45.97 -18.06 19.03
N GLY A 269 45.04 -18.65 19.80
CA GLY A 269 45.03 -18.64 21.26
C GLY A 269 44.78 -17.28 21.92
N SER A 270 44.61 -16.21 21.14
CA SER A 270 44.40 -14.84 21.62
C SER A 270 43.42 -14.10 20.71
N VAL A 271 42.75 -13.09 21.29
CA VAL A 271 41.75 -12.26 20.63
C VAL A 271 42.05 -10.81 20.97
N THR A 272 41.93 -9.91 20.01
CA THR A 272 42.09 -8.47 20.27
C THR A 272 40.92 -7.92 21.09
N TYR A 273 41.11 -6.77 21.74
CA TYR A 273 40.04 -6.11 22.50
C TYR A 273 38.80 -5.82 21.63
N ASP A 274 38.99 -5.38 20.39
CA ASP A 274 37.90 -5.06 19.46
C ASP A 274 37.12 -6.31 19.01
N GLU A 275 37.83 -7.42 18.82
CA GLU A 275 37.22 -8.71 18.50
C GLU A 275 36.44 -9.27 19.71
N GLU A 276 36.99 -9.17 20.91
CA GLU A 276 36.30 -9.57 22.14
C GLU A 276 35.04 -8.71 22.36
N ALA A 277 35.09 -7.41 22.07
CA ALA A 277 33.93 -6.53 22.10
C ALA A 277 32.88 -6.93 21.03
N ALA A 278 33.31 -7.34 19.84
CA ALA A 278 32.41 -7.84 18.79
C ALA A 278 31.73 -9.15 19.20
N MET A 279 32.47 -10.09 19.82
CA MET A 279 31.90 -11.33 20.36
C MET A 279 30.86 -11.05 21.44
N ASN A 280 31.19 -10.17 22.40
CA ASN A 280 30.27 -9.73 23.45
C ASN A 280 29.01 -9.06 22.89
N THR A 281 29.11 -8.38 21.74
CA THR A 281 27.95 -7.78 21.07
C THR A 281 26.97 -8.85 20.58
N TYR A 282 27.48 -9.94 19.96
CA TYR A 282 26.64 -11.06 19.56
C TYR A 282 25.95 -11.69 20.78
N LEU A 283 26.71 -12.03 21.81
CA LEU A 283 26.19 -12.66 23.03
C LEU A 283 25.09 -11.81 23.69
N ALA A 284 25.27 -10.50 23.75
CA ALA A 284 24.27 -9.58 24.29
C ALA A 284 23.00 -9.51 23.43
N ILE A 285 23.11 -9.49 22.09
CA ILE A 285 21.94 -9.53 21.20
C ILE A 285 21.19 -10.87 21.37
N ASN A 286 21.93 -11.98 21.37
CA ASN A 286 21.36 -13.32 21.53
C ASN A 286 20.60 -13.43 22.85
N ALA A 287 21.25 -13.10 23.97
CA ALA A 287 20.65 -13.16 25.29
C ALA A 287 19.44 -12.22 25.45
N LEU A 288 19.46 -11.05 24.81
CA LEU A 288 18.31 -10.14 24.77
C LEU A 288 17.12 -10.78 24.05
N LEU A 289 17.33 -11.33 22.85
CA LEU A 289 16.26 -11.90 22.04
C LEU A 289 15.67 -13.16 22.67
N VAL A 290 16.51 -14.06 23.19
CA VAL A 290 16.04 -15.27 23.90
C VAL A 290 15.18 -14.90 25.12
N ALA A 291 15.54 -13.82 25.84
CA ALA A 291 14.78 -13.38 27.01
C ALA A 291 13.47 -12.65 26.65
N GLU A 292 13.45 -11.81 25.61
CA GLU A 292 12.34 -10.89 25.35
C GLU A 292 11.39 -11.36 24.23
N LEU A 293 11.85 -12.09 23.21
CA LEU A 293 10.98 -12.58 22.13
C LEU A 293 9.79 -13.42 22.62
N PRO A 294 9.92 -14.36 23.58
CA PRO A 294 8.78 -15.13 24.05
C PRO A 294 7.67 -14.24 24.64
N ARG A 295 8.07 -13.24 25.44
CA ARG A 295 7.17 -12.29 26.10
C ARG A 295 6.51 -11.36 25.09
N PHE A 296 7.31 -10.86 24.14
CA PHE A 296 6.82 -10.02 23.05
C PHE A 296 5.82 -10.76 22.17
N ASN A 297 6.14 -11.98 21.73
CA ASN A 297 5.27 -12.81 20.89
C ASN A 297 3.93 -13.10 21.58
N GLN A 298 3.96 -13.42 22.87
CA GLN A 298 2.74 -13.64 23.66
C GLN A 298 1.85 -12.39 23.68
N ALA A 299 2.44 -11.22 23.96
CA ALA A 299 1.69 -9.95 24.00
C ALA A 299 1.14 -9.57 22.60
N ALA A 300 1.93 -9.77 21.55
CA ALA A 300 1.52 -9.50 20.17
C ALA A 300 0.34 -10.39 19.72
N VAL A 301 0.38 -11.69 20.03
CA VAL A 301 -0.72 -12.61 19.73
C VAL A 301 -1.99 -12.24 20.52
N GLN A 302 -1.85 -11.87 21.79
CA GLN A 302 -3.00 -11.41 22.59
C GLN A 302 -3.63 -10.15 21.99
N LEU A 303 -2.82 -9.18 21.58
CA LEU A 303 -3.31 -7.95 20.95
C LEU A 303 -3.98 -8.25 19.60
N LEU A 304 -3.41 -9.13 18.78
CA LEU A 304 -4.04 -9.60 17.54
C LEU A 304 -5.42 -10.25 17.82
N GLY A 305 -5.51 -11.09 18.83
CA GLY A 305 -6.78 -11.69 19.25
C GLY A 305 -7.83 -10.64 19.64
N GLN A 306 -7.43 -9.61 20.36
CA GLN A 306 -8.31 -8.49 20.74
C GLN A 306 -8.75 -7.66 19.53
N ILE A 307 -7.86 -7.42 18.57
CA ILE A 307 -8.16 -6.72 17.31
C ILE A 307 -9.20 -7.51 16.50
N LEU A 308 -9.00 -8.83 16.36
CA LEU A 308 -9.95 -9.70 15.66
C LEU A 308 -11.30 -9.81 16.39
N GLY A 309 -11.27 -9.87 17.73
CA GLY A 309 -12.48 -9.82 18.54
C GLY A 309 -13.24 -8.51 18.34
N SER A 310 -12.54 -7.38 18.32
CA SER A 310 -13.12 -6.05 18.06
C SER A 310 -13.74 -5.97 16.66
N LEU A 311 -13.05 -6.49 15.65
CA LEU A 311 -13.59 -6.58 14.29
C LEU A 311 -14.90 -7.40 14.26
N SER A 312 -14.93 -8.54 14.94
CA SER A 312 -16.11 -9.41 15.00
C SER A 312 -17.31 -8.71 15.65
N VAL A 313 -17.09 -8.02 16.77
CA VAL A 313 -18.13 -7.23 17.46
C VAL A 313 -18.62 -6.09 16.57
N LEU A 314 -17.72 -5.38 15.88
CA LEU A 314 -18.12 -4.30 14.96
C LEU A 314 -19.00 -4.80 13.81
N GLN A 315 -18.72 -5.99 13.27
CA GLN A 315 -19.56 -6.60 12.24
C GLN A 315 -20.94 -6.98 12.78
N GLN A 316 -21.00 -7.51 14.01
CA GLN A 316 -22.26 -7.84 14.67
C GLN A 316 -23.10 -6.59 14.95
N ASP A 317 -22.48 -5.53 15.46
CA ASP A 317 -23.13 -4.23 15.69
C ASP A 317 -23.71 -3.66 14.39
N LEU A 318 -22.91 -3.64 13.32
CA LEU A 318 -23.37 -3.17 12.01
C LEU A 318 -24.57 -3.97 11.51
N ALA A 319 -24.51 -5.31 11.58
CA ALA A 319 -25.60 -6.17 11.16
C ALA A 319 -26.87 -5.93 11.99
N ALA A 320 -26.72 -5.76 13.30
CA ALA A 320 -27.84 -5.48 14.21
C ALA A 320 -28.48 -4.11 13.92
N GLU A 321 -27.68 -3.08 13.70
CA GLU A 321 -28.14 -1.72 13.41
C GLU A 321 -28.85 -1.65 12.05
N VAL A 322 -28.26 -2.23 11.00
CA VAL A 322 -28.88 -2.32 9.67
C VAL A 322 -30.19 -3.10 9.73
N LEU A 323 -30.25 -4.21 10.45
CA LEU A 323 -31.47 -5.00 10.62
C LEU A 323 -32.54 -4.22 11.39
N HIS A 324 -32.15 -3.48 12.43
CA HIS A 324 -33.07 -2.67 13.21
C HIS A 324 -33.72 -1.59 12.34
N GLU A 325 -32.92 -0.84 11.58
CA GLU A 325 -33.44 0.21 10.71
C GLU A 325 -34.26 -0.36 9.54
N ALA A 326 -33.86 -1.50 8.97
CA ALA A 326 -34.65 -2.16 7.93
C ALA A 326 -36.04 -2.58 8.44
N LYS A 327 -36.13 -3.12 9.67
CA LYS A 327 -37.41 -3.51 10.27
C LYS A 327 -38.31 -2.30 10.53
N LYS A 328 -37.75 -1.23 11.09
CA LYS A 328 -38.47 0.02 11.37
C LYS A 328 -39.04 0.66 10.10
N GLU A 329 -38.29 0.65 9.00
CA GLU A 329 -38.77 1.15 7.71
C GLU A 329 -39.83 0.23 7.10
N LEU A 330 -39.66 -1.10 7.21
CA LEU A 330 -40.64 -2.08 6.72
C LEU A 330 -41.99 -1.97 7.45
N GLU A 331 -42.00 -1.68 8.76
CA GLU A 331 -43.22 -1.47 9.54
C GLU A 331 -44.03 -0.24 9.09
N GLN A 332 -43.35 0.75 8.51
CA GLN A 332 -43.96 1.97 7.97
C GLN A 332 -44.46 1.80 6.52
N MET A 333 -44.12 0.69 5.85
CA MET A 333 -44.61 0.39 4.50
C MET A 333 -46.03 -0.16 4.54
N ALA A 334 -46.93 0.47 3.78
CA ALA A 334 -48.33 0.03 3.65
C ALA A 334 -48.45 -1.44 3.18
N HIS A 335 -47.51 -1.88 2.32
CA HIS A 335 -47.47 -3.25 1.79
C HIS A 335 -46.75 -4.26 2.70
N GLY A 336 -46.04 -3.80 3.74
CA GLY A 336 -45.27 -4.68 4.64
C GLY A 336 -46.14 -5.65 5.45
N ARG A 337 -47.44 -5.38 5.57
CA ARG A 337 -48.44 -6.23 6.24
C ARG A 337 -49.31 -7.05 5.29
N MET A 338 -49.09 -6.93 3.98
CA MET A 338 -49.88 -7.69 2.99
C MET A 338 -49.46 -9.16 2.96
N PRO A 339 -50.41 -10.11 2.84
CA PRO A 339 -50.09 -11.50 2.54
C PRO A 339 -49.32 -11.60 1.21
N LEU A 340 -48.27 -12.43 1.18
CA LEU A 340 -47.39 -12.58 0.02
C LEU A 340 -48.13 -12.81 -1.32
N PRO A 341 -49.19 -13.64 -1.40
CA PRO A 341 -49.95 -13.82 -2.65
C PRO A 341 -50.70 -12.56 -3.10
N ALA A 342 -51.20 -11.76 -2.15
CA ALA A 342 -51.88 -10.51 -2.45
C ALA A 342 -50.89 -9.44 -2.92
N PHE A 343 -49.68 -9.42 -2.35
CA PHE A 343 -48.60 -8.56 -2.81
C PHE A 343 -48.22 -8.85 -4.26
N TRP A 344 -48.00 -10.13 -4.60
CA TRP A 344 -47.64 -10.49 -5.98
C TRP A 344 -48.71 -10.18 -7.00
N ARG A 345 -50.00 -10.39 -6.67
CA ARG A 345 -51.09 -9.94 -7.54
C ARG A 345 -51.08 -8.43 -7.77
N MET A 346 -50.90 -7.65 -6.71
CA MET A 346 -50.80 -6.18 -6.84
C MET A 346 -49.62 -5.75 -7.72
N VAL A 347 -48.46 -6.40 -7.58
CA VAL A 347 -47.28 -6.13 -8.42
C VAL A 347 -47.53 -6.50 -9.88
N GLU A 348 -48.15 -7.66 -10.14
CA GLU A 348 -48.48 -8.11 -11.49
C GLU A 348 -49.48 -7.16 -12.17
N ASP A 349 -50.54 -6.76 -11.45
CA ASP A 349 -51.54 -5.80 -11.93
C ASP A 349 -50.91 -4.44 -12.24
N ALA A 350 -50.05 -3.93 -11.35
CA ALA A 350 -49.34 -2.67 -11.54
C ALA A 350 -48.41 -2.73 -12.77
N LEU A 351 -47.65 -3.81 -12.93
CA LEU A 351 -46.76 -4.01 -14.08
C LEU A 351 -47.55 -4.11 -15.39
N GLN A 352 -48.66 -4.84 -15.40
CA GLN A 352 -49.54 -4.92 -16.57
C GLN A 352 -50.11 -3.54 -16.93
N GLN A 353 -50.58 -2.78 -15.94
CA GLN A 353 -51.12 -1.44 -16.15
C GLN A 353 -50.07 -0.47 -16.69
N SER A 354 -48.88 -0.44 -16.09
CA SER A 354 -47.76 0.38 -16.58
C SER A 354 -47.30 -0.05 -17.97
N GLY A 355 -47.27 -1.36 -18.24
CA GLY A 355 -46.96 -1.89 -19.57
C GLY A 355 -47.98 -1.43 -20.62
N ALA A 356 -49.27 -1.48 -20.30
CA ALA A 356 -50.33 -1.00 -21.17
C ALA A 356 -50.20 0.51 -21.44
N GLN A 357 -49.96 1.31 -20.40
CA GLN A 357 -49.72 2.75 -20.52
C GLN A 357 -48.54 3.07 -21.42
N LEU A 358 -47.43 2.33 -21.26
CA LEU A 358 -46.24 2.50 -22.10
C LEU A 358 -46.53 2.14 -23.56
N CYS A 359 -47.25 1.04 -23.82
CA CYS A 359 -47.67 0.68 -25.17
C CYS A 359 -48.56 1.76 -25.80
N THR A 360 -49.52 2.30 -25.06
CA THR A 360 -50.37 3.41 -25.54
C THR A 360 -49.54 4.65 -25.82
N PHE A 361 -48.58 4.99 -24.95
CA PHE A 361 -47.66 6.09 -25.16
C PHE A 361 -46.80 5.89 -26.41
N SER A 362 -46.22 4.70 -26.61
CA SER A 362 -45.43 4.39 -27.81
C SER A 362 -46.25 4.52 -29.08
N GLN A 363 -47.48 4.02 -29.08
CA GLN A 363 -48.40 4.15 -30.22
C GLN A 363 -48.76 5.62 -30.50
N ALA A 364 -49.09 6.38 -29.45
CA ALA A 364 -49.36 7.81 -29.59
C ALA A 364 -48.13 8.56 -30.10
N PHE A 365 -46.95 8.25 -29.59
CA PHE A 365 -45.68 8.84 -30.04
C PHE A 365 -45.43 8.54 -31.52
N GLU A 366 -45.57 7.28 -31.95
CA GLU A 366 -45.45 6.87 -33.35
C GLU A 366 -46.43 7.60 -34.27
N THR A 367 -47.66 7.87 -33.81
CA THR A 367 -48.64 8.65 -34.60
C THR A 367 -48.31 10.15 -34.71
N VAL A 368 -47.62 10.72 -33.71
CA VAL A 368 -47.28 12.15 -33.64
C VAL A 368 -45.90 12.44 -34.24
N THR A 369 -45.01 11.46 -34.33
CA THR A 369 -43.75 11.56 -35.08
C THR A 369 -43.96 11.11 -36.53
N PRO A 370 -44.04 12.02 -37.52
CA PRO A 370 -44.16 11.60 -38.90
C PRO A 370 -42.89 10.87 -39.33
N SER A 371 -43.08 9.64 -39.83
CA SER A 371 -42.06 8.81 -40.47
C SER A 371 -41.28 9.63 -41.50
N PRO A 372 -39.94 9.45 -41.63
CA PRO A 372 -39.15 10.17 -42.62
C PRO A 372 -39.53 9.71 -44.04
N VAL A 373 -40.58 10.30 -44.59
CA VAL A 373 -40.89 10.18 -46.01
C VAL A 373 -39.87 11.04 -46.76
N PRO A 374 -39.09 10.50 -47.70
CA PRO A 374 -38.23 11.30 -48.56
C PRO A 374 -39.12 12.21 -49.40
N GLN A 375 -39.25 13.49 -49.02
CA GLN A 375 -39.89 14.46 -49.88
C GLN A 375 -38.96 14.73 -51.07
N PRO A 376 -39.47 14.76 -52.32
CA PRO A 376 -38.67 15.17 -53.47
C PRO A 376 -38.14 16.59 -53.21
N LEU A 377 -36.83 16.78 -53.34
CA LEU A 377 -36.20 18.08 -53.15
C LEU A 377 -36.73 19.07 -54.19
N ASN A 378 -36.95 20.31 -53.80
CA ASN A 378 -37.28 21.35 -54.79
C ASN A 378 -36.05 21.64 -55.69
N PRO A 379 -36.24 22.15 -56.92
CA PRO A 379 -35.12 22.38 -57.85
C PRO A 379 -34.03 23.34 -57.34
N ALA A 380 -34.34 24.22 -56.38
CA ALA A 380 -33.37 25.12 -55.77
C ALA A 380 -32.52 24.41 -54.69
N GLU A 381 -33.12 23.51 -53.93
CA GLU A 381 -32.45 22.66 -52.95
C GLU A 381 -31.62 21.58 -53.62
N GLU A 382 -32.05 21.00 -54.74
CA GLU A 382 -31.21 20.10 -55.53
C GLU A 382 -29.91 20.76 -55.99
N ARG A 383 -29.98 22.00 -56.51
CA ARG A 383 -28.77 22.77 -56.88
C ARG A 383 -27.89 23.07 -55.68
N LYS A 384 -28.48 23.34 -54.52
CA LYS A 384 -27.76 23.59 -53.27
C LYS A 384 -27.07 22.33 -52.74
N VAL A 385 -27.74 21.19 -52.82
CA VAL A 385 -27.18 19.87 -52.48
C VAL A 385 -26.04 19.54 -53.43
N LEU A 386 -26.20 19.71 -54.75
CA LEU A 386 -25.11 19.51 -55.72
C LEU A 386 -23.90 20.41 -55.41
N SER A 387 -24.13 21.67 -55.01
CA SER A 387 -23.06 22.57 -54.57
C SER A 387 -22.35 22.09 -53.31
N LEU A 388 -23.10 21.58 -52.32
CA LEU A 388 -22.53 21.03 -51.08
C LEU A 388 -21.80 19.70 -51.30
N VAL A 389 -22.34 18.80 -52.13
CA VAL A 389 -21.69 17.55 -52.57
C VAL A 389 -20.37 17.89 -53.25
N SER A 390 -20.37 18.85 -54.18
CA SER A 390 -19.15 19.26 -54.90
C SER A 390 -18.10 19.87 -53.99
N LYS A 391 -18.48 20.53 -52.89
CA LYS A 391 -17.55 21.20 -51.98
C LYS A 391 -17.01 20.31 -50.87
N HIS A 392 -17.83 19.40 -50.33
CA HIS A 392 -17.52 18.66 -49.10
C HIS A 392 -17.56 17.14 -49.25
N GLY A 393 -18.07 16.63 -50.38
CA GLY A 393 -18.28 15.20 -50.63
C GLY A 393 -19.64 14.69 -50.14
N PRO A 394 -20.17 13.60 -50.72
CA PRO A 394 -21.49 13.06 -50.38
C PRO A 394 -21.56 12.48 -48.96
N ASP A 395 -20.45 11.96 -48.43
CA ASP A 395 -20.39 11.27 -47.14
C ASP A 395 -20.53 12.21 -45.93
N LYS A 396 -20.44 13.52 -46.16
CA LYS A 396 -20.54 14.55 -45.12
C LYS A 396 -21.89 15.25 -45.11
N LEU A 397 -22.91 14.74 -45.82
CA LEU A 397 -24.22 15.37 -45.88
C LEU A 397 -25.16 14.84 -44.81
N TYR A 398 -25.88 15.77 -44.18
CA TYR A 398 -26.85 15.48 -43.14
C TYR A 398 -28.14 16.24 -43.41
N GLN A 399 -29.27 15.60 -43.15
CA GLN A 399 -30.59 16.20 -43.18
C GLN A 399 -31.05 16.57 -41.77
N VAL A 400 -31.64 17.74 -41.65
CA VAL A 400 -32.21 18.23 -40.39
C VAL A 400 -33.51 17.49 -40.08
N THR A 401 -33.57 16.78 -38.95
CA THR A 401 -34.71 15.92 -38.58
C THR A 401 -35.84 16.66 -37.84
N SER A 402 -35.55 17.85 -37.29
CA SER A 402 -36.52 18.74 -36.65
C SER A 402 -36.07 20.20 -36.73
N ASN A 403 -37.00 21.16 -36.65
CA ASN A 403 -36.67 22.58 -36.74
C ASN A 403 -35.63 22.97 -35.66
N ILE A 404 -34.65 23.77 -36.07
CA ILE A 404 -33.57 24.30 -35.26
C ILE A 404 -33.73 25.81 -35.24
N ASN A 405 -33.93 26.36 -34.05
CA ASN A 405 -33.94 27.81 -33.83
C ASN A 405 -32.61 28.16 -33.16
N GLY A 406 -31.76 28.91 -33.86
CA GLY A 406 -30.49 29.34 -33.31
C GLY A 406 -30.72 30.37 -32.21
N SER A 407 -30.24 30.07 -31.00
CA SER A 407 -30.43 30.95 -29.83
C SER A 407 -29.13 31.56 -29.31
N LYS A 408 -27.97 31.04 -29.72
CA LYS A 408 -26.64 31.54 -29.33
C LYS A 408 -25.92 32.18 -30.52
N ASP A 409 -24.87 32.93 -30.22
CA ASP A 409 -23.99 33.49 -31.24
C ASP A 409 -23.41 32.37 -32.13
N MET A 410 -23.45 32.59 -33.44
CA MET A 410 -23.11 31.63 -34.50
C MET A 410 -23.99 30.37 -34.60
N ASP A 411 -25.14 30.26 -33.91
CA ASP A 411 -26.09 29.16 -34.15
C ASP A 411 -26.90 29.39 -35.43
N LEU A 412 -27.08 28.33 -36.22
CA LEU A 412 -27.93 28.40 -37.40
C LEU A 412 -29.40 28.13 -37.03
N THR A 413 -30.29 28.88 -37.68
CA THR A 413 -31.72 28.58 -37.71
C THR A 413 -32.01 27.79 -38.99
N LEU A 414 -32.42 26.53 -38.85
CA LEU A 414 -32.66 25.61 -39.96
C LEU A 414 -34.04 24.96 -39.82
N GLN A 415 -34.70 24.73 -40.94
CA GLN A 415 -35.98 24.03 -40.99
C GLN A 415 -35.76 22.53 -41.19
N ARG A 416 -36.69 21.72 -40.68
CA ARG A 416 -36.75 20.28 -40.94
C ARG A 416 -36.73 20.02 -42.45
N GLY A 417 -35.92 19.05 -42.86
CA GLY A 417 -35.77 18.66 -44.27
C GLY A 417 -34.58 19.30 -44.98
N GLN A 418 -34.02 20.41 -44.47
CA GLN A 418 -32.85 21.06 -45.06
C GLN A 418 -31.60 20.18 -44.97
N ILE A 419 -30.76 20.26 -46.01
CA ILE A 419 -29.51 19.50 -46.10
C ILE A 419 -28.32 20.43 -45.83
N VAL A 420 -27.41 19.96 -44.97
CA VAL A 420 -26.20 20.66 -44.56
C VAL A 420 -24.99 19.73 -44.71
N ALA A 421 -23.81 20.31 -44.88
CA ALA A 421 -22.55 19.56 -44.85
C ALA A 421 -21.89 19.68 -43.47
N LEU A 422 -21.47 18.56 -42.91
CA LEU A 422 -20.75 18.50 -41.65
C LEU A 422 -19.31 18.97 -41.85
N LEU A 423 -18.90 19.99 -41.09
CA LEU A 423 -17.52 20.48 -41.06
C LEU A 423 -16.77 19.90 -39.86
N GLN A 424 -17.39 19.94 -38.67
CA GLN A 424 -16.79 19.45 -37.44
C GLN A 424 -17.84 18.85 -36.49
N SER A 425 -17.55 17.70 -35.92
CA SER A 425 -18.43 16.95 -34.99
C SER A 425 -18.31 17.37 -33.52
N MET A 426 -17.69 18.52 -33.25
CA MET A 426 -17.57 19.12 -31.94
C MET A 426 -17.37 20.64 -32.05
N ASP A 427 -17.70 21.39 -31.00
CA ASP A 427 -17.39 22.83 -30.94
C ASP A 427 -15.92 23.10 -30.53
N THR A 428 -15.53 24.38 -30.54
CA THR A 428 -14.16 24.82 -30.18
C THR A 428 -13.78 24.54 -28.73
N LYS A 429 -14.73 24.12 -27.89
CA LYS A 429 -14.53 23.72 -26.49
C LYS A 429 -14.66 22.19 -26.29
N GLY A 430 -14.76 21.41 -27.36
CA GLY A 430 -14.82 19.96 -27.33
C GLY A 430 -16.22 19.37 -27.07
N ASN A 431 -17.29 20.16 -27.14
CA ASN A 431 -18.64 19.65 -26.94
C ASN A 431 -19.14 18.88 -28.17
N THR A 432 -19.33 17.58 -28.04
CA THR A 432 -19.78 16.66 -29.11
C THR A 432 -21.28 16.76 -29.41
N SER A 433 -22.05 17.47 -28.59
CA SER A 433 -23.50 17.69 -28.83
C SER A 433 -23.79 18.86 -29.78
N ARG A 434 -22.76 19.65 -30.14
CA ARG A 434 -22.88 20.86 -30.97
C ARG A 434 -21.92 20.77 -32.16
N TRP A 435 -22.46 20.60 -33.36
CA TRP A 435 -21.70 20.37 -34.58
C TRP A 435 -21.64 21.63 -35.43
N LEU A 436 -20.50 21.87 -36.07
CA LEU A 436 -20.34 22.96 -37.03
C LEU A 436 -20.72 22.47 -38.43
N VAL A 437 -21.67 23.15 -39.05
CA VAL A 437 -22.20 22.76 -40.37
C VAL A 437 -22.18 23.92 -41.37
N ASP A 438 -22.10 23.57 -42.65
CA ASP A 438 -22.26 24.47 -43.79
C ASP A 438 -23.65 24.29 -44.38
N ALA A 439 -24.49 25.33 -44.27
CA ALA A 439 -25.84 25.33 -44.83
C ALA A 439 -25.87 25.86 -46.27
N GLY A 440 -24.78 25.77 -47.03
CA GLY A 440 -24.69 26.21 -48.43
C GLY A 440 -24.62 27.73 -48.59
N GLY A 441 -24.15 28.42 -47.54
CA GLY A 441 -24.10 29.86 -47.43
C GLY A 441 -23.56 30.26 -46.05
N PRO A 442 -24.43 30.44 -45.04
CA PRO A 442 -23.99 30.66 -43.67
C PRO A 442 -23.44 29.37 -43.05
N ARG A 443 -22.36 29.52 -42.27
CA ARG A 443 -21.76 28.46 -41.45
C ARG A 443 -22.02 28.76 -39.99
N GLY A 444 -22.35 27.72 -39.23
CA GLY A 444 -22.64 27.88 -37.81
C GLY A 444 -23.00 26.57 -37.16
N PHE A 445 -23.34 26.66 -35.87
CA PHE A 445 -23.51 25.50 -35.03
C PHE A 445 -24.95 25.01 -34.98
N VAL A 446 -25.10 23.69 -34.88
CA VAL A 446 -26.39 22.99 -34.77
C VAL A 446 -26.29 21.80 -33.80
N PRO A 447 -27.40 21.38 -33.15
CA PRO A 447 -27.39 20.22 -32.28
C PRO A 447 -27.20 18.90 -33.05
N ALA A 448 -26.25 18.07 -32.63
CA ALA A 448 -25.91 16.79 -33.26
C ALA A 448 -27.12 15.84 -33.37
N GLY A 449 -27.93 15.74 -32.31
CA GLY A 449 -29.11 14.86 -32.26
C GLY A 449 -30.26 15.26 -33.18
N LYS A 450 -30.16 16.41 -33.86
CA LYS A 450 -31.15 16.88 -34.85
C LYS A 450 -30.69 16.66 -36.30
N LEU A 451 -29.60 15.93 -36.51
CA LEU A 451 -29.04 15.63 -37.81
C LEU A 451 -29.05 14.13 -38.08
N GLN A 452 -29.37 13.75 -39.31
CA GLN A 452 -29.30 12.37 -39.76
C GLN A 452 -28.53 12.30 -41.08
N PRO A 453 -27.64 11.31 -41.30
CA PRO A 453 -26.91 11.17 -42.56
C PRO A 453 -27.87 11.16 -43.76
N TYR A 454 -27.61 12.02 -44.75
CA TYR A 454 -28.42 12.11 -45.95
C TYR A 454 -27.89 11.17 -47.03
N ARG A 455 -28.74 10.26 -47.52
CA ARG A 455 -28.43 9.39 -48.66
C ARG A 455 -29.22 9.88 -49.88
N PRO A 456 -28.57 10.35 -50.95
CA PRO A 456 -29.26 10.71 -52.17
C PRO A 456 -29.95 9.48 -52.76
N VAL A 457 -31.25 9.58 -53.07
CA VAL A 457 -31.93 8.57 -53.90
C VAL A 457 -31.43 8.79 -55.33
N GLN A 458 -30.58 7.89 -55.84
CA GLN A 458 -30.23 7.89 -57.27
C GLN A 458 -31.52 7.60 -58.05
N SER A 459 -31.94 8.54 -58.90
CA SER A 459 -33.00 8.30 -59.87
C SER A 459 -32.53 7.26 -60.89
N GLN A 460 -32.89 6.00 -60.68
CA GLN A 460 -32.72 4.97 -61.69
C GLN A 460 -33.68 5.27 -62.85
N GLN A 461 -33.13 5.67 -64.00
CA GLN A 461 -33.82 5.45 -65.28
C GLN A 461 -34.01 3.94 -65.49
N PRO A 462 -35.13 3.51 -66.08
CA PRO A 462 -35.47 2.10 -66.19
C PRO A 462 -34.56 1.41 -67.22
N ARG A 463 -33.69 0.51 -66.76
CA ARG A 463 -33.03 -0.48 -67.62
C ARG A 463 -33.48 -1.87 -67.19
N MET A 464 -34.28 -2.50 -68.04
CA MET A 464 -34.62 -3.92 -67.98
C MET A 464 -33.35 -4.78 -67.93
N GLN A 465 -33.30 -5.75 -67.02
CA GLN A 465 -32.93 -7.16 -67.31
C GLN A 465 -33.05 -8.06 -66.06
N THR A 466 -34.07 -8.92 -66.11
CA THR A 466 -34.08 -10.38 -65.81
C THR A 466 -33.45 -10.94 -64.53
N SER A 467 -34.36 -11.27 -63.59
CA SER A 467 -34.58 -12.58 -62.92
C SER A 467 -33.41 -13.36 -62.28
N ALA A 468 -33.54 -13.60 -60.97
CA ALA A 468 -33.62 -14.96 -60.42
C ALA A 468 -34.37 -14.95 -59.07
N LEU A 469 -35.33 -15.86 -58.96
CA LEU A 469 -36.24 -16.12 -57.84
C LEU A 469 -35.52 -16.98 -56.79
N GLU A 470 -35.68 -16.69 -55.50
CA GLU A 470 -35.91 -17.73 -54.48
C GLU A 470 -36.65 -17.16 -53.26
N SER A 471 -37.47 -18.05 -52.69
CA SER A 471 -38.61 -17.83 -51.79
C SER A 471 -38.21 -17.56 -50.33
N GLY A 472 -38.96 -16.72 -49.64
CA GLY A 472 -38.97 -16.67 -48.18
C GLY A 472 -39.70 -15.46 -47.62
N THR A 473 -40.90 -15.67 -47.07
CA THR A 473 -41.74 -14.67 -46.42
C THR A 473 -41.05 -14.06 -45.19
N ASP A 474 -40.63 -12.80 -45.25
CA ASP A 474 -40.11 -12.09 -44.08
C ASP A 474 -41.15 -11.12 -43.50
N ARG A 475 -41.71 -11.56 -42.37
CA ARG A 475 -42.66 -10.82 -41.56
C ARG A 475 -41.86 -10.05 -40.52
N ARG A 476 -41.87 -8.71 -40.66
CA ARG A 476 -41.58 -7.67 -39.65
C ARG A 476 -41.24 -8.19 -38.25
N ARG A 477 -40.01 -7.90 -37.78
CA ARG A 477 -39.67 -7.60 -36.38
C ARG A 477 -38.23 -7.06 -36.31
N HIS A 478 -38.09 -5.75 -36.10
CA HIS A 478 -36.82 -5.17 -35.67
C HIS A 478 -36.62 -5.48 -34.18
N SER A 479 -35.99 -6.60 -33.88
CA SER A 479 -35.35 -6.82 -32.59
C SER A 479 -34.09 -5.95 -32.53
N TYR A 480 -34.00 -5.12 -31.49
CA TYR A 480 -32.77 -4.42 -31.13
C TYR A 480 -31.74 -5.48 -30.69
N VAL A 481 -30.79 -5.81 -31.57
CA VAL A 481 -29.57 -6.51 -31.19
C VAL A 481 -28.60 -5.43 -30.70
N PRO A 482 -28.11 -5.47 -29.45
CA PRO A 482 -27.02 -4.60 -29.04
C PRO A 482 -25.80 -4.97 -29.89
N SER A 483 -25.29 -4.03 -30.69
CA SER A 483 -23.95 -4.18 -31.27
C SER A 483 -22.97 -4.38 -30.12
N GLU A 484 -22.27 -5.51 -30.11
CA GLU A 484 -21.04 -5.68 -29.35
C GLU A 484 -20.15 -4.48 -29.64
N ALA A 485 -19.75 -3.76 -28.60
CA ALA A 485 -18.71 -2.76 -28.68
C ALA A 485 -17.46 -3.40 -29.32
N PRO A 486 -16.69 -2.67 -30.15
CA PRO A 486 -15.39 -3.17 -30.60
C PRO A 486 -14.59 -3.50 -29.35
N LYS A 487 -14.22 -4.77 -29.17
CA LYS A 487 -13.23 -5.16 -28.16
C LYS A 487 -12.02 -4.26 -28.39
N PRO A 488 -11.51 -3.55 -27.36
CA PRO A 488 -10.21 -2.91 -27.51
C PRO A 488 -9.22 -4.04 -27.80
N GLN A 489 -8.70 -4.08 -29.03
CA GLN A 489 -7.46 -4.78 -29.28
C GLN A 489 -6.43 -4.05 -28.43
N GLY A 490 -6.12 -4.64 -27.28
CA GLY A 490 -5.06 -4.19 -26.41
C GLY A 490 -3.73 -4.36 -27.15
N ALA A 491 -3.37 -3.39 -27.96
CA ALA A 491 -1.97 -3.06 -28.15
C ALA A 491 -1.52 -2.40 -26.85
N MET A 492 -1.22 -3.23 -25.84
CA MET A 492 -0.36 -2.78 -24.76
C MET A 492 0.99 -2.48 -25.41
N LEU A 493 1.26 -1.20 -25.66
CA LEU A 493 2.63 -0.73 -25.76
C LEU A 493 3.23 -0.88 -24.35
N THR A 494 3.64 -2.11 -24.01
CA THR A 494 4.59 -2.32 -22.91
C THR A 494 5.84 -1.54 -23.27
N PRO A 495 6.27 -0.55 -22.49
CA PRO A 495 7.58 0.03 -22.69
C PRO A 495 8.58 -1.11 -22.47
N ALA A 496 9.27 -1.52 -23.53
CA ALA A 496 10.35 -2.49 -23.40
C ALA A 496 11.45 -1.82 -22.60
N PHE A 497 11.64 -2.25 -21.34
CA PHE A 497 12.76 -1.82 -20.52
C PHE A 497 13.85 -2.90 -20.56
N GLN A 498 15.10 -2.49 -20.70
CA GLN A 498 16.26 -3.37 -20.62
C GLN A 498 17.04 -3.06 -19.34
N VAL A 499 17.53 -4.10 -18.67
CA VAL A 499 18.42 -3.94 -17.51
C VAL A 499 19.86 -3.89 -18.03
N VAL A 500 20.61 -2.87 -17.60
CA VAL A 500 22.02 -2.67 -17.94
C VAL A 500 22.84 -2.48 -16.67
N ALA A 501 24.11 -2.83 -16.71
CA ALA A 501 25.04 -2.52 -15.64
C ALA A 501 25.32 -1.01 -15.60
N GLY A 502 24.92 -0.31 -14.54
CA GLY A 502 25.23 1.11 -14.36
C GLY A 502 26.70 1.38 -14.02
N PHE A 503 27.39 0.39 -13.45
CA PHE A 503 28.79 0.49 -13.03
C PHE A 503 29.52 -0.83 -13.30
N SER A 504 30.83 -0.76 -13.53
CA SER A 504 31.66 -1.97 -13.65
C SER A 504 31.77 -2.66 -12.29
N PHE A 505 31.67 -3.99 -12.28
CA PHE A 505 31.78 -4.85 -11.12
C PHE A 505 32.72 -6.00 -11.44
N THR A 506 33.63 -6.33 -10.51
CA THR A 506 34.60 -7.42 -10.69
C THR A 506 34.28 -8.51 -9.67
N ALA A 507 33.95 -9.69 -10.18
CA ALA A 507 33.68 -10.89 -9.39
C ALA A 507 34.88 -11.27 -8.54
N ARG A 508 34.63 -11.58 -7.27
CA ARG A 508 35.63 -12.00 -6.28
C ARG A 508 35.48 -13.46 -5.88
N SER A 509 34.43 -14.12 -6.36
CA SER A 509 34.10 -15.51 -6.11
C SER A 509 33.54 -16.15 -7.40
N PRO A 510 33.58 -17.49 -7.54
CA PRO A 510 33.06 -18.19 -8.71
C PRO A 510 31.53 -18.11 -8.86
N GLN A 511 30.83 -17.54 -7.87
CA GLN A 511 29.38 -17.36 -7.87
C GLN A 511 28.97 -15.93 -8.27
N GLU A 512 29.93 -15.02 -8.37
CA GLU A 512 29.75 -13.64 -8.80
C GLU A 512 30.04 -13.49 -10.31
N LEU A 513 29.37 -12.54 -10.97
CA LEU A 513 29.58 -12.26 -12.38
C LEU A 513 30.25 -10.89 -12.55
N SER A 514 31.37 -10.81 -13.27
CA SER A 514 31.97 -9.51 -13.59
C SER A 514 31.16 -8.79 -14.66
N LEU A 515 30.85 -7.52 -14.44
CA LEU A 515 30.11 -6.66 -15.37
C LEU A 515 30.93 -5.44 -15.76
N GLN A 516 30.73 -4.95 -16.98
CA GLN A 516 31.23 -3.64 -17.43
C GLN A 516 30.08 -2.62 -17.42
N ALA A 517 30.37 -1.37 -17.07
CA ALA A 517 29.38 -0.29 -17.17
C ALA A 517 28.82 -0.19 -18.60
N GLY A 518 27.49 -0.10 -18.72
CA GLY A 518 26.75 -0.11 -19.97
C GLY A 518 26.41 -1.50 -20.52
N GLN A 519 26.89 -2.58 -19.90
CA GLN A 519 26.63 -3.94 -20.38
C GLN A 519 25.17 -4.35 -20.17
N PRO A 520 24.45 -4.83 -21.20
CA PRO A 520 23.10 -5.37 -21.03
C PRO A 520 23.15 -6.69 -20.28
N VAL A 521 22.23 -6.85 -19.33
CA VAL A 521 22.11 -8.06 -18.51
C VAL A 521 20.65 -8.52 -18.45
N VAL A 522 20.45 -9.83 -18.37
CA VAL A 522 19.13 -10.41 -18.13
C VAL A 522 18.99 -10.62 -16.63
N LEU A 523 18.04 -9.94 -16.00
CA LEU A 523 17.72 -10.13 -14.59
C LEU A 523 16.91 -11.42 -14.43
N LEU A 524 17.51 -12.44 -13.81
CA LEU A 524 16.85 -13.72 -13.55
C LEU A 524 16.07 -13.68 -12.24
N GLU A 525 16.70 -13.22 -11.16
CA GLU A 525 16.08 -13.05 -9.85
C GLU A 525 16.48 -11.71 -9.24
N PRO A 526 15.54 -10.88 -8.76
CA PRO A 526 15.84 -9.58 -8.17
C PRO A 526 16.41 -9.67 -6.75
N HIS A 527 16.56 -10.87 -6.20
CA HIS A 527 17.08 -11.14 -4.86
C HIS A 527 18.04 -12.33 -4.86
N ASP A 528 18.77 -12.54 -3.77
CA ASP A 528 19.53 -13.78 -3.54
C ASP A 528 18.62 -14.94 -3.11
N LYS A 529 19.19 -16.14 -2.93
CA LYS A 529 18.44 -17.34 -2.49
C LYS A 529 17.78 -17.21 -1.10
N LYS A 530 18.10 -16.16 -0.32
CA LYS A 530 17.53 -15.88 1.00
C LYS A 530 16.57 -14.68 0.98
N GLY A 531 16.23 -14.16 -0.21
CA GLY A 531 15.29 -13.04 -0.37
C GLY A 531 15.90 -11.66 -0.11
N SER A 532 17.23 -11.52 -0.06
CA SER A 532 17.88 -10.21 0.05
C SER A 532 17.83 -9.46 -1.27
N THR A 533 17.21 -8.27 -1.28
CA THR A 533 17.12 -7.39 -2.48
C THR A 533 18.41 -6.58 -2.74
N GLU A 534 19.49 -6.85 -2.02
CA GLU A 534 20.79 -6.17 -2.19
C GLU A 534 21.64 -6.84 -3.29
N TRP A 535 21.29 -8.08 -3.65
CA TRP A 535 21.95 -8.86 -4.69
C TRP A 535 20.92 -9.42 -5.65
N SER A 536 21.28 -9.40 -6.93
CA SER A 536 20.43 -9.94 -7.98
C SER A 536 21.19 -11.00 -8.76
N LEU A 537 20.50 -12.07 -9.12
CA LEU A 537 21.02 -13.07 -10.03
C LEU A 537 20.83 -12.56 -11.46
N VAL A 538 21.93 -12.41 -12.18
CA VAL A 538 21.92 -11.92 -13.56
C VAL A 538 22.63 -12.87 -14.50
N GLU A 539 22.24 -12.82 -15.76
CA GLU A 539 22.92 -13.51 -16.86
C GLU A 539 23.47 -12.47 -17.85
N ALA A 540 24.76 -12.58 -18.14
CA ALA A 540 25.43 -11.75 -19.15
C ALA A 540 26.40 -12.62 -19.96
N ASN A 541 26.34 -12.53 -21.28
CA ASN A 541 27.19 -13.32 -22.21
C ASN A 541 27.16 -14.84 -21.95
N GLY A 542 26.01 -15.38 -21.54
CA GLY A 542 25.83 -16.82 -21.26
C GLY A 542 26.45 -17.30 -19.94
N GLN A 543 26.98 -16.40 -19.11
CA GLN A 543 27.42 -16.69 -17.75
C GLN A 543 26.43 -16.14 -16.73
N ARG A 544 26.16 -16.92 -15.69
CA ARG A 544 25.27 -16.57 -14.59
C ARG A 544 26.07 -16.31 -13.34
N GLY A 545 25.71 -15.27 -12.61
CA GLY A 545 26.29 -15.00 -11.31
C GLY A 545 25.62 -13.84 -10.61
N TYR A 546 25.93 -13.69 -9.34
CA TYR A 546 25.37 -12.64 -8.51
C TYR A 546 26.11 -11.33 -8.72
N VAL A 547 25.33 -10.25 -8.75
CA VAL A 547 25.84 -8.87 -8.77
C VAL A 547 25.03 -8.01 -7.79
N PRO A 548 25.62 -6.96 -7.21
CA PRO A 548 24.88 -6.06 -6.35
C PRO A 548 23.73 -5.41 -7.13
N SER A 549 22.51 -5.45 -6.60
CA SER A 549 21.32 -4.91 -7.29
C SER A 549 21.43 -3.41 -7.57
N SER A 550 22.21 -2.69 -6.74
CA SER A 550 22.50 -1.26 -6.90
C SER A 550 23.40 -0.94 -8.11
N TYR A 551 24.01 -1.95 -8.73
CA TYR A 551 24.84 -1.79 -9.93
C TYR A 551 24.03 -2.00 -11.22
N LEU A 552 22.73 -2.26 -11.11
CA LEU A 552 21.82 -2.47 -12.23
C LEU A 552 20.94 -1.24 -12.44
N LEU A 553 20.75 -0.85 -13.69
CA LEU A 553 19.87 0.23 -14.11
C LEU A 553 18.85 -0.30 -15.09
N THR A 554 17.61 0.16 -14.96
CA THR A 554 16.56 -0.13 -15.93
C THR A 554 16.48 1.04 -16.90
N VAL A 555 16.75 0.80 -18.18
CA VAL A 555 16.74 1.81 -19.25
C VAL A 555 15.65 1.49 -20.27
N PRO A 556 14.95 2.50 -20.82
CA PRO A 556 13.98 2.28 -21.90
C PRO A 556 14.71 1.85 -23.19
N VAL A 557 14.20 0.81 -23.86
CA VAL A 557 14.69 0.38 -25.17
C VAL A 557 14.26 1.42 -26.21
N GLN A 558 15.22 2.16 -26.77
CA GLN A 558 14.96 2.97 -27.97
C GLN A 558 14.78 2.03 -29.16
N GLU A 559 13.57 1.94 -29.70
CA GLU A 559 13.36 1.34 -31.02
C GLU A 559 14.06 2.22 -32.09
N PRO A 560 14.81 1.63 -33.03
CA PRO A 560 15.32 2.38 -34.17
C PRO A 560 14.12 2.80 -35.03
N ALA A 561 13.93 4.12 -35.19
CA ALA A 561 12.89 4.70 -36.04
C ALA A 561 13.06 4.25 -37.50
N GLY A 562 12.36 3.18 -37.89
CA GLY A 562 12.30 2.66 -39.25
C GLY A 562 10.87 2.76 -39.77
N TRP A 563 10.59 3.76 -40.58
CA TRP A 563 9.35 3.89 -41.34
C TRP A 563 9.16 2.69 -42.27
N SER A 564 7.98 2.06 -42.25
CA SER A 564 7.49 1.28 -43.39
C SER A 564 5.98 1.48 -43.56
N LEU A 565 5.58 1.81 -44.78
CA LEU A 565 4.19 2.04 -45.21
C LEU A 565 3.44 0.70 -45.36
N PRO A 566 2.13 0.64 -45.09
CA PRO A 566 1.34 -0.56 -45.30
C PRO A 566 1.03 -0.77 -46.80
N VAL A 567 1.12 -2.02 -47.24
CA VAL A 567 0.53 -2.54 -48.49
C VAL A 567 -0.85 -3.11 -48.18
#